data_AF-A0A969AUH2-F1
#
_entry.id   AF-A0A969AUH2-F1
#
_cell.length_a   1.000
_cell.length_b   1.000
_cell.length_c   1.000
_cell.angle_alpha   90.00
_cell.angle_beta   90.00
_cell.angle_gamma   90.00
#
_symmetry.space_group_name_H-M   'P 1'
#
loop_
_entity.id
_entity.type
_entity.pdbx_description
1 polymer ?
#
loop_
_entity_poly.entity_id
_entity_poly.type
_entity_poly.pdbx_seq_one_letter_code
_entity_poly.pdbx_strand_id
1 'polypeptide(L)' 'MSQPTIESILNEKRLFTPPAEFANQARINGMAAYEALYAKAAADPAAFWAELAEQELHWFKKWDQVLDWQPPFAKWFV' A
#
# COMPACT_ATOMS: atom_id res chain seq x y z
N MET A 1 -6.81 45.70 -0.91
CA MET A 1 -5.74 44.92 -1.58
C MET A 1 -4.90 44.27 -0.49
N SER A 2 -5.29 43.07 -0.05
CA SER A 2 -4.65 42.38 1.07
C SER A 2 -3.34 41.74 0.61
N GLN A 3 -2.23 42.07 1.29
CA GLN A 3 -0.90 41.52 1.02
C GLN A 3 -0.84 40.02 1.32
N PRO A 4 0.02 39.25 0.60
CA PRO A 4 0.09 37.80 0.73
C PRO A 4 0.52 37.37 2.13
N THR A 5 -0.25 36.44 2.69
CA THR A 5 -0.07 35.84 4.00
C THR A 5 1.04 34.79 3.93
N ILE A 6 2.25 35.14 4.37
CA ILE A 6 3.41 34.23 4.63
C ILE A 6 3.67 33.17 3.54
N GLU A 7 4.54 33.47 2.59
CA GLU A 7 5.15 32.44 1.74
C GLU A 7 6.43 31.92 2.40
N SER A 8 6.37 30.72 2.99
CA SER A 8 7.56 29.97 3.43
C SER A 8 8.22 29.31 2.22
N ILE A 9 9.21 29.98 1.61
CA ILE A 9 9.92 29.49 0.41
C ILE A 9 11.15 28.64 0.80
N LEU A 10 11.00 27.72 1.76
CA LEU A 10 12.01 26.69 2.03
C LEU A 10 11.48 25.32 1.58
N ASN A 11 11.57 25.04 0.28
CA ASN A 11 11.31 23.70 -0.25
C ASN A 11 12.50 22.79 0.06
N GLU A 12 12.54 22.25 1.28
CA GLU A 12 13.54 21.26 1.65
C GLU A 12 13.24 19.90 0.99
N LYS A 13 13.96 19.59 -0.10
CA LYS A 13 13.81 18.36 -0.90
C LYS A 13 14.75 17.22 -0.47
N ARG A 14 15.24 17.24 0.78
CA ARG A 14 16.21 16.23 1.24
C ARG A 14 15.52 14.87 1.31
N LEU A 15 16.08 13.90 0.59
CA LEU A 15 15.68 12.50 0.62
C LEU A 15 16.64 11.75 1.54
N PHE A 16 16.11 11.07 2.55
CA PHE A 16 16.89 10.23 3.45
C PHE A 16 16.60 8.78 3.12
N THR A 17 17.53 8.13 2.43
CA THR A 17 17.40 6.70 2.10
C THR A 17 17.64 5.86 3.35
N PRO A 18 16.90 4.76 3.54
CA PRO A 18 17.18 3.84 4.64
C PRO A 18 18.60 3.27 4.51
N PRO A 19 19.28 3.00 5.64
CA PRO A 19 20.56 2.30 5.63
C PRO A 19 20.46 0.96 4.89
N ALA A 20 21.51 0.58 4.16
CA ALA A 20 21.49 -0.64 3.33
C ALA A 20 21.24 -1.92 4.15
N GLU A 21 21.77 -2.01 5.36
CA GLU A 21 21.54 -3.15 6.26
C GLU A 21 20.06 -3.28 6.66
N PHE A 22 19.40 -2.16 6.96
CA PHE A 22 17.97 -2.14 7.27
C PHE A 22 17.13 -2.49 6.05
N ALA A 23 17.46 -1.93 4.89
CA ALA A 23 16.72 -2.19 3.65
C ALA A 23 16.78 -3.66 3.22
N ASN A 24 17.88 -4.38 3.51
CA ASN A 24 18.01 -5.81 3.19
C ASN A 24 17.25 -6.73 4.17
N GLN A 25 16.99 -6.29 5.39
CA GLN A 25 16.23 -7.05 6.40
C GLN A 25 14.72 -6.74 6.37
N ALA A 26 14.32 -5.73 5.60
CA ALA A 26 12.93 -5.35 5.48
C ALA A 26 12.14 -6.43 4.72
N ARG A 27 10.82 -6.49 4.94
CA ARG A 27 9.94 -7.34 4.12
C ARG A 27 9.87 -6.86 2.66
N ILE A 28 10.18 -5.58 2.43
CA ILE A 28 10.20 -4.95 1.11
C ILE A 28 11.57 -4.29 0.95
N ASN A 29 12.41 -4.90 0.11
CA ASN A 29 13.82 -4.53 -0.02
C ASN A 29 14.05 -3.33 -0.94
N GLY A 30 13.59 -2.16 -0.49
CA GLY A 30 13.77 -0.89 -1.19
C GLY A 30 12.69 -0.58 -2.23
N MET A 31 12.92 0.51 -2.98
CA MET A 31 11.90 1.12 -3.82
C MET A 31 11.46 0.22 -4.98
N ALA A 32 12.39 -0.46 -5.66
CA ALA A 32 12.04 -1.33 -6.78
C ALA A 32 11.12 -2.49 -6.37
N ALA A 33 11.36 -3.08 -5.19
CA ALA A 33 10.51 -4.14 -4.64
C ALA A 33 9.12 -3.60 -4.27
N TYR A 34 9.07 -2.38 -3.71
CA TYR A 34 7.81 -1.70 -3.42
C TYR A 34 7.01 -1.41 -4.69
N GLU A 35 7.64 -0.85 -5.73
CA GLU A 35 7.00 -0.52 -7.00
C GLU A 35 6.43 -1.76 -7.69
N ALA A 36 7.17 -2.86 -7.70
CA ALA A 36 6.68 -4.14 -8.24
C ALA A 36 5.47 -4.67 -7.47
N LEU A 37 5.52 -4.62 -6.12
CA LEU A 37 4.41 -5.06 -5.27
C LEU A 37 3.19 -4.16 -5.44
N TYR A 38 3.38 -2.85 -5.51
CA TYR A 38 2.32 -1.89 -5.77
C TYR A 38 1.69 -2.10 -7.14
N ALA A 39 2.49 -2.33 -8.18
CA ALA A 39 1.98 -2.61 -9.52
C ALA A 39 1.12 -3.88 -9.54
N LYS A 40 1.52 -4.95 -8.83
CA LYS A 40 0.70 -6.17 -8.67
C LYS A 40 -0.63 -5.85 -7.98
N ALA A 41 -0.59 -5.12 -6.87
CA ALA A 41 -1.79 -4.74 -6.11
C ALA A 41 -2.74 -3.83 -6.89
N ALA A 42 -2.21 -2.91 -7.70
CA ALA A 42 -2.99 -2.00 -8.52
C ALA A 42 -3.61 -2.70 -9.75
N ALA A 43 -2.92 -3.69 -10.31
CA ALA A 43 -3.41 -4.44 -11.48
C ALA A 43 -4.60 -5.35 -11.13
N ASP A 44 -4.52 -6.07 -10.00
CA ASP A 44 -5.63 -6.89 -9.51
C ASP A 44 -5.68 -6.88 -7.97
N PRO A 45 -6.42 -5.92 -7.38
CA PRO A 45 -6.50 -5.80 -5.93
C PRO A 45 -7.20 -6.99 -5.28
N ALA A 46 -8.17 -7.62 -5.96
CA ALA A 46 -8.88 -8.77 -5.41
C ALA A 46 -7.95 -9.98 -5.32
N ALA A 47 -7.23 -10.31 -6.39
CA ALA A 47 -6.28 -11.42 -6.37
C ALA A 47 -5.12 -11.18 -5.38
N PHE A 48 -4.60 -9.95 -5.32
CA PHE A 48 -3.53 -9.58 -4.39
C PHE A 48 -3.93 -9.78 -2.93
N TRP A 49 -5.12 -9.29 -2.54
CA TRP A 49 -5.60 -9.46 -1.17
C TRP A 49 -6.05 -10.88 -0.87
N ALA A 50 -6.53 -11.64 -1.84
CA ALA A 50 -6.85 -13.06 -1.68
C ALA A 50 -5.61 -13.87 -1.31
N GLU A 51 -4.51 -13.70 -2.07
CA GLU A 51 -3.24 -14.39 -1.84
C GLU A 51 -2.72 -14.11 -0.43
N LEU A 52 -2.69 -12.84 -0.03
CA LEU A 52 -2.24 -12.44 1.31
C LEU A 52 -3.16 -12.96 2.41
N ALA A 53 -4.47 -12.91 2.22
CA ALA A 53 -5.43 -13.42 3.20
C ALA A 53 -5.30 -14.93 3.40
N GLU A 54 -4.97 -15.70 2.37
CA GLU A 54 -4.73 -17.14 2.50
C GLU A 54 -3.43 -17.47 3.23
N GLN A 55 -2.40 -16.64 3.06
CA GLN A 55 -1.08 -16.87 3.65
C GLN A 55 -0.96 -16.38 5.08
N GLU A 56 -1.49 -15.19 5.38
CA GLU A 56 -1.23 -14.48 6.64
C GLU A 56 -2.32 -14.70 7.69
N LEU A 57 -3.53 -15.13 7.29
CA LEU A 57 -4.67 -15.29 8.18
C LEU A 57 -5.13 -16.75 8.28
N HIS A 58 -5.54 -17.15 9.48
CA HIS A 58 -6.16 -18.45 9.69
C HIS A 58 -7.67 -18.37 9.52
N TRP A 59 -8.23 -19.21 8.64
CA TRP A 59 -9.65 -19.22 8.30
C TRP A 59 -10.32 -20.50 8.78
N PHE A 60 -11.38 -20.35 9.57
CA PHE A 60 -12.27 -21.46 9.91
C PHE A 60 -13.09 -21.93 8.71
N LYS A 61 -13.49 -20.97 7.85
CA LYS A 61 -14.11 -21.21 6.55
C LYS A 61 -13.51 -20.23 5.55
N LYS A 62 -13.09 -20.73 4.39
CA LYS A 62 -12.61 -19.90 3.28
C LYS A 62 -13.79 -19.10 2.70
N TRP A 63 -13.54 -17.85 2.33
CA TRP A 63 -14.50 -16.96 1.67
C TRP A 63 -14.81 -17.43 0.25
N ASP A 64 -16.00 -17.09 -0.23
CA ASP A 64 -16.47 -17.39 -1.58
C ASP A 64 -16.16 -16.21 -2.54
N GLN A 65 -16.16 -14.96 -2.03
CA GLN A 65 -15.85 -13.76 -2.81
C GLN A 65 -14.87 -12.83 -2.08
N VAL A 66 -13.81 -12.39 -2.77
CA VAL A 66 -12.76 -11.56 -2.14
C VAL A 66 -13.25 -10.12 -1.90
N LEU A 67 -13.94 -9.54 -2.86
CA LEU A 67 -14.47 -8.18 -2.78
C LEU A 67 -15.88 -8.16 -3.38
N ASP A 68 -16.85 -7.75 -2.56
CA ASP A 68 -18.19 -7.38 -2.98
C ASP A 68 -18.34 -5.87 -2.86
N TRP A 69 -18.42 -5.20 -4.00
CA TRP A 69 -18.50 -3.74 -4.06
C TRP A 69 -19.90 -3.31 -4.49
N GLN A 70 -20.73 -2.94 -3.52
CA GLN A 70 -22.11 -2.48 -3.71
C GLN A 70 -22.26 -1.09 -3.07
N PRO A 71 -21.85 -0.01 -3.77
CA PRO A 71 -21.80 1.34 -3.20
C PRO A 71 -23.13 1.72 -2.52
N PRO A 72 -23.09 2.29 -1.29
CA PRO A 72 -21.92 2.77 -0.56
C PRO A 72 -21.18 1.70 0.27
N PHE A 73 -21.58 0.43 0.17
CA PHE A 73 -21.06 -0.65 0.99
C PHE A 73 -20.03 -1.50 0.23
N ALA A 74 -18.91 -1.76 0.89
CA ALA A 74 -17.90 -2.69 0.41
C ALA A 74 -17.72 -3.79 1.45
N LYS A 75 -17.72 -5.05 1.02
CA LYS A 75 -17.43 -6.21 1.87
C LYS A 75 -16.23 -6.95 1.31
N TRP A 76 -15.30 -7.28 2.18
CA TRP A 76 -14.11 -8.05 1.85
C TRP A 76 -14.21 -9.44 2.49
N PHE A 77 -13.83 -10.47 1.74
CA PHE A 77 -13.82 -11.88 2.16
C PHE A 77 -15.19 -12.38 2.62
N VAL A 78 -16.16 -12.34 1.71
CA VAL A 78 -17.58 -12.73 1.92
C VAL A 78 -17.79 -14.23 1.71
#